data_AF-A0A352MXG7-F1
#
_entry.id   AF-A0A352MXG7-F1
#
_cell.length_a   1.000
_cell.length_b   1.000
_cell.length_c   1.000
_cell.angle_alpha   90.00
_cell.angle_beta   90.00
_cell.angle_gamma   90.00
#
_symmetry.space_group_name_H-M   'P 1'
#
loop_
_entity.id
_entity.type
_entity.pdbx_description
1 polymer ?
#
loop_
_entity_poly.entity_id
_entity_poly.type
_entity_poly.pdbx_seq_one_letter_code
_entity_poly.pdbx_strand_id
1 'polypeptide(L)'
;MSNFTNKFKNVFSSLFSYHPKNDYNFTIAETPNNNNLNLSSTEDLSQTIFNTIDKNLEFMKIRYNSMINSDIVIREFTLNARNKQFSAFIFYIDGMVDQQLVNDFVLNPLMLKNIANSYDGEENKIVSEITTNNVRIRKVKKFNITDYIDSCLIPQNSVKKETEFSNIISRNKFR
;
A
#
# COMPACT_ATOMS: atom_id res chain seq x y z
N MET A 1 60.38 -28.92 -4.22
CA MET A 1 59.38 -27.91 -4.63
C MET A 1 58.15 -27.85 -3.69
N SER A 2 58.22 -28.29 -2.43
CA SER A 2 57.06 -28.40 -1.51
C SER A 2 57.03 -27.34 -0.39
N ASN A 3 58.14 -26.66 -0.13
CA ASN A 3 58.23 -25.68 0.96
C ASN A 3 57.61 -24.32 0.60
N PHE A 4 57.54 -23.99 -0.69
CA PHE A 4 56.95 -22.73 -1.16
C PHE A 4 55.42 -22.75 -1.11
N THR A 5 54.80 -23.88 -1.48
CA THR A 5 53.34 -24.06 -1.47
C THR A 5 52.76 -24.04 -0.05
N ASN A 6 53.46 -24.64 0.93
CA ASN A 6 53.04 -24.60 2.33
C ASN A 6 53.16 -23.19 2.93
N LYS A 7 54.19 -22.43 2.54
CA LYS A 7 54.37 -21.04 2.98
C LYS A 7 53.29 -20.13 2.37
N PHE A 8 52.97 -20.33 1.08
CA PHE A 8 51.88 -19.60 0.40
C PHE A 8 50.52 -19.91 1.00
N LYS A 9 50.23 -21.19 1.29
CA LYS A 9 48.97 -21.61 1.91
C LYS A 9 48.76 -20.97 3.29
N ASN A 10 49.81 -20.89 4.10
CA ASN A 10 49.74 -20.25 5.42
C ASN A 10 49.49 -18.74 5.32
N VAL A 11 50.14 -18.06 4.37
CA VAL A 11 49.94 -16.61 4.13
C VAL A 11 48.52 -16.35 3.62
N PHE A 12 48.03 -17.17 2.69
CA PHE A 12 46.68 -17.06 2.15
C PHE A 12 45.62 -17.32 3.24
N SER A 13 45.81 -18.35 4.07
CA SER A 13 44.88 -18.63 5.17
C SER A 13 44.86 -17.52 6.20
N SER A 14 45.98 -16.84 6.50
CA SER A 14 46.00 -15.71 7.43
C SER A 14 45.37 -14.44 6.85
N LEU A 15 45.36 -14.28 5.52
CA LEU A 15 44.74 -13.13 4.86
C LEU A 15 43.23 -13.25 4.76
N PHE A 16 42.72 -14.47 4.55
CA PHE A 16 41.30 -14.72 4.36
C PHE A 16 40.61 -15.34 5.58
N SER A 17 41.33 -15.59 6.68
CA SER A 17 40.71 -16.05 7.91
C SER A 17 39.88 -14.94 8.55
N TYR A 18 38.62 -15.24 8.80
CA TYR A 18 37.72 -14.37 9.54
C TYR A 18 38.14 -14.32 11.00
N HIS A 19 38.42 -13.12 11.50
CA HIS A 19 38.65 -12.86 12.91
C HIS A 19 37.48 -12.03 13.44
N PRO A 20 36.63 -12.59 14.32
CA PRO A 20 35.53 -11.83 14.89
C PRO A 20 36.10 -10.64 15.68
N LYS A 21 35.53 -9.45 15.48
CA LYS A 21 35.85 -8.29 16.32
C LYS A 21 35.19 -8.52 17.69
N ASN A 22 36.00 -8.57 18.74
CA ASN A 22 35.50 -8.75 20.11
C ASN A 22 34.98 -7.44 20.72
N ASP A 23 35.47 -6.30 20.23
CA ASP A 23 35.11 -4.99 20.76
C ASP A 23 34.17 -4.26 19.82
N TYR A 24 32.93 -4.14 20.26
CA TYR A 24 31.90 -3.36 19.61
C TYR A 24 31.68 -2.07 20.39
N ASN A 25 32.26 -0.95 19.93
CA ASN A 25 31.92 0.37 20.46
C ASN A 25 30.63 0.88 19.82
N PHE A 26 29.48 0.39 20.32
CA PHE A 26 28.19 1.00 20.02
C PHE A 26 27.85 2.01 21.12
N THR A 27 27.85 3.29 20.78
CA THR A 27 27.33 4.34 21.65
C THR A 27 25.91 4.67 21.20
N ILE A 28 24.94 4.45 22.07
CA ILE A 28 23.58 4.95 21.87
C ILE A 28 23.66 6.46 22.08
N ALA A 29 23.59 7.25 21.01
CA ALA A 29 23.53 8.69 21.12
C ALA A 29 22.13 9.07 21.64
N GLU A 30 22.07 9.73 22.80
CA GLU A 30 20.81 10.25 23.35
C GLU A 30 20.22 11.40 22.50
N THR A 31 21.03 11.97 21.61
CA THR A 31 20.62 13.01 20.66
C THR A 31 20.93 12.56 19.22
N PRO A 32 20.00 12.78 18.27
CA PRO A 32 20.22 12.41 16.88
C PRO A 32 21.35 13.29 16.31
N ASN A 33 22.40 12.64 15.82
CA ASN A 33 23.53 13.29 15.18
C ASN A 33 23.09 13.77 13.78
N ASN A 34 22.84 15.07 13.64
CA ASN A 34 22.27 15.71 12.44
C ASN A 34 23.19 15.77 11.20
N ASN A 35 24.11 14.82 11.02
CA ASN A 35 25.16 14.91 9.99
C ASN A 35 25.28 13.68 9.07
N ASN A 36 24.19 12.95 8.81
CA ASN A 36 23.90 12.22 7.55
C ASN A 36 22.78 11.18 7.74
N LEU A 37 21.60 11.66 8.12
CA LEU A 37 20.31 11.03 7.84
C LEU A 37 19.28 12.09 8.20
N ASN A 38 18.76 12.78 7.20
CA ASN A 38 17.47 13.44 7.32
C ASN A 38 16.40 12.34 7.40
N LEU A 39 16.41 11.58 8.49
CA LEU A 39 15.20 10.96 8.98
C LEU A 39 14.56 12.06 9.80
N SER A 40 13.63 12.78 9.18
CA SER A 40 12.74 13.72 9.82
C SER A 40 11.98 13.00 10.93
N SER A 41 12.64 12.91 12.09
CA SER A 41 12.05 12.61 13.37
C SER A 41 10.93 13.63 13.55
N THR A 42 9.68 13.15 13.63
CA THR A 42 8.41 13.88 13.47
C THR A 42 7.95 14.08 12.02
N GLU A 43 7.60 13.00 11.33
CA GLU A 43 6.55 13.10 10.31
C GLU A 43 5.24 13.43 11.01
N ASP A 44 4.78 14.67 10.84
CA ASP A 44 3.53 15.18 11.38
C ASP A 44 2.39 14.18 11.15
N LEU A 45 1.74 13.74 12.23
CA LEU A 45 0.58 12.85 12.19
C LEU A 45 -0.64 13.48 11.48
N SER A 46 -0.55 14.75 11.06
CA SER A 46 -1.58 15.51 10.36
C SER A 46 -1.44 15.47 8.84
N GLN A 47 -0.76 14.47 8.28
CA GLN A 47 -0.70 14.33 6.82
C GLN A 47 -2.03 13.83 6.25
N THR A 48 -2.55 14.62 5.30
CA THR A 48 -3.64 14.24 4.41
C THR A 48 -3.18 13.11 3.48
N ILE A 49 -4.11 12.27 3.03
CA ILE A 49 -3.80 11.20 2.07
C ILE A 49 -3.27 11.83 0.78
N PHE A 50 -2.16 11.31 0.25
CA PHE A 50 -1.58 11.80 -1.00
C PHE A 50 -2.43 11.36 -2.20
N ASN A 51 -2.44 12.18 -3.26
CA ASN A 51 -3.15 11.85 -4.50
C ASN A 51 -2.51 10.69 -5.26
N THR A 52 -1.24 10.35 -4.98
CA THR A 52 -0.49 9.27 -5.61
C THR A 52 -0.46 8.03 -4.72
N ILE A 53 -0.88 6.88 -5.26
CA ILE A 53 -0.96 5.63 -4.52
C ILE A 53 0.41 5.15 -4.00
N ASP A 54 1.48 5.34 -4.76
CA ASP A 54 2.82 4.86 -4.41
C ASP A 54 3.35 5.53 -3.14
N LYS A 55 3.13 6.84 -3.00
CA LYS A 55 3.50 7.58 -1.77
C LYS A 55 2.71 7.10 -0.56
N ASN A 56 1.42 6.81 -0.73
CA ASN A 56 0.58 6.29 0.34
C ASN A 56 1.04 4.90 0.79
N LEU A 57 1.45 4.07 -0.16
CA LEU A 57 1.96 2.73 0.09
C LEU A 57 3.31 2.76 0.83
N GLU A 58 4.23 3.62 0.38
CA GLU A 58 5.53 3.83 1.03
C GLU A 58 5.35 4.32 2.47
N PHE A 59 4.48 5.32 2.66
CA PHE A 59 4.12 5.84 3.98
C PHE A 59 3.62 4.73 4.93
N MET A 60 2.70 3.87 4.46
CA MET A 60 2.19 2.76 5.26
C MET A 60 3.27 1.72 5.58
N LYS A 61 4.14 1.39 4.62
CA LYS A 61 5.25 0.44 4.81
C LYS A 61 6.24 0.93 5.87
N ILE A 62 6.58 2.22 5.85
CA ILE A 62 7.47 2.86 6.83
C ILE A 62 6.78 2.93 8.20
N ARG A 63 5.54 3.43 8.27
CA ARG A 63 4.81 3.67 9.53
C ARG A 63 4.66 2.42 10.38
N TYR A 64 4.44 1.27 9.73
CA TYR A 64 4.17 -0.01 10.36
C TYR A 64 5.33 -0.99 10.30
N ASN A 65 6.48 -0.58 9.74
CA ASN A 65 7.66 -1.43 9.54
C ASN A 65 7.30 -2.78 8.89
N SER A 66 6.46 -2.76 7.85
CA SER A 66 5.89 -3.98 7.24
C SER A 66 6.93 -4.97 6.69
N MET A 67 8.17 -4.52 6.44
CA MET A 67 9.26 -5.43 6.05
C MET A 67 9.74 -6.33 7.19
N ILE A 68 9.54 -5.91 8.43
CA ILE A 68 10.02 -6.59 9.64
C ILE A 68 8.84 -7.20 10.41
N ASN A 69 7.69 -6.52 10.39
CA ASN A 69 6.49 -6.95 11.10
C ASN A 69 5.68 -7.94 10.25
N SER A 70 5.64 -9.21 10.68
CA SER A 70 4.86 -10.28 10.04
C SER A 70 3.36 -10.18 10.26
N ASP A 71 2.94 -9.56 11.36
CA ASP A 71 1.52 -9.45 11.70
C ASP A 71 0.81 -8.45 10.79
N ILE A 72 1.54 -7.62 10.05
CA ILE A 72 0.97 -6.58 9.20
C ILE A 72 1.08 -6.99 7.73
N VAL A 73 -0.08 -7.16 7.10
CA VAL A 73 -0.18 -7.56 5.70
C VAL A 73 -0.67 -6.40 4.85
N ILE A 74 0.17 -6.01 3.88
CA ILE A 74 -0.18 -5.08 2.82
C ILE A 74 -0.29 -5.88 1.51
N ARG A 75 -1.48 -5.91 0.91
CA ARG A 75 -1.75 -6.61 -0.35
C ARG A 75 -2.14 -5.64 -1.44
N GLU A 76 -1.28 -5.49 -2.44
CA GLU A 76 -1.51 -4.67 -3.62
C GLU A 76 -2.33 -5.44 -4.66
N PHE A 77 -3.26 -4.75 -5.33
CA PHE A 77 -4.10 -5.33 -6.37
C PHE A 77 -4.59 -4.30 -7.39
N THR A 78 -5.12 -4.77 -8.50
CA THR A 78 -5.75 -3.94 -9.53
C THR A 78 -7.25 -4.15 -9.51
N LEU A 79 -8.00 -3.03 -9.43
CA LEU A 79 -9.44 -3.03 -9.59
C LEU A 79 -9.81 -2.64 -11.02
N ASN A 80 -10.75 -3.37 -11.60
CA ASN A 80 -11.26 -3.10 -12.94
C ASN A 80 -12.65 -2.50 -12.80
N ALA A 81 -12.78 -1.21 -13.16
CA ALA A 81 -14.05 -0.51 -13.12
C ALA A 81 -14.27 0.24 -14.43
N ARG A 82 -15.35 -0.10 -15.13
CA ARG A 82 -15.72 0.49 -16.44
C ARG A 82 -14.56 0.50 -17.43
N ASN A 83 -13.95 -0.67 -17.62
CA ASN A 83 -12.82 -0.86 -18.53
C ASN A 83 -11.57 0.00 -18.23
N LYS A 84 -11.51 0.64 -17.05
CA LYS A 84 -10.33 1.30 -16.50
C LYS A 84 -9.75 0.47 -15.36
N GLN A 85 -8.43 0.41 -15.31
CA GLN A 85 -7.70 -0.24 -14.25
C GLN A 85 -7.27 0.80 -13.23
N PHE A 86 -7.48 0.54 -11.95
CA PHE A 86 -6.94 1.37 -10.87
C PHE A 86 -6.12 0.49 -9.92
N SER A 87 -4.98 0.99 -9.51
CA SER A 87 -4.16 0.35 -8.48
C SER A 87 -4.71 0.66 -7.10
N ALA A 88 -4.86 -0.38 -6.27
CA ALA A 88 -5.28 -0.26 -4.88
C ALA A 88 -4.50 -1.24 -4.01
N PHE A 89 -4.61 -1.08 -2.70
CA PHE A 89 -4.07 -2.05 -1.76
C PHE A 89 -4.99 -2.20 -0.56
N ILE A 90 -4.91 -3.35 0.12
CA ILE A 90 -5.55 -3.62 1.40
C ILE A 90 -4.47 -3.70 2.46
N PHE A 91 -4.75 -3.13 3.63
CA PHE A 91 -3.94 -3.23 4.84
C PHE A 91 -4.77 -3.92 5.92
N TYR A 92 -4.23 -4.97 6.53
CA TYR A 92 -4.85 -5.65 7.67
C TYR A 92 -3.81 -6.29 8.57
N ILE A 93 -4.23 -6.63 9.79
CA ILE A 93 -3.40 -7.37 10.76
C ILE A 93 -3.77 -8.86 10.66
N ASP A 94 -2.77 -9.70 10.42
CA ASP A 94 -2.92 -11.16 10.44
C ASP A 94 -3.36 -11.64 11.83
N GLY A 95 -4.24 -12.63 11.86
CA GLY A 95 -4.88 -13.11 13.08
C GLY A 95 -6.00 -12.22 13.66
N MET A 96 -6.14 -10.97 13.21
CA MET A 96 -7.28 -10.10 13.61
C MET A 96 -8.41 -10.07 12.58
N VAL A 97 -8.18 -10.65 11.40
CA VAL A 97 -9.11 -10.63 10.28
C VAL A 97 -9.26 -12.05 9.73
N ASP A 98 -10.49 -12.41 9.37
CA ASP A 98 -10.74 -13.66 8.64
C ASP A 98 -10.33 -13.49 7.17
N GLN A 99 -9.25 -14.18 6.78
CA GLN A 99 -8.72 -14.12 5.43
C GLN A 99 -9.70 -14.63 4.38
N GLN A 100 -10.54 -15.64 4.69
CA GLN A 100 -11.53 -16.16 3.75
C GLN A 100 -12.58 -15.11 3.45
N LEU A 101 -13.09 -14.43 4.50
CA LEU A 101 -14.05 -13.34 4.33
C LEU A 101 -13.46 -12.17 3.53
N VAL A 102 -12.21 -11.76 3.80
CA VAL A 102 -11.56 -10.70 3.02
C VAL A 102 -11.42 -11.10 1.57
N ASN A 103 -11.04 -12.35 1.31
CA ASN A 103 -10.88 -12.82 -0.05
C ASN A 103 -12.20 -12.83 -0.81
N ASP A 104 -13.25 -13.39 -0.22
CA ASP A 104 -14.51 -13.64 -0.90
C ASP A 104 -15.40 -12.40 -0.99
N PHE A 105 -15.32 -11.51 0.00
CA PHE A 105 -16.20 -10.33 0.11
C PHE A 105 -15.52 -8.99 -0.16
N VAL A 106 -14.19 -8.94 -0.27
CA VAL A 106 -13.47 -7.71 -0.60
C VAL A 106 -12.63 -7.88 -1.86
N LEU A 107 -11.72 -8.86 -1.90
CA LEU A 107 -10.79 -9.00 -3.03
C LEU A 107 -11.48 -9.51 -4.29
N ASN A 108 -12.20 -10.63 -4.22
CA ASN A 108 -12.88 -11.24 -5.37
C ASN A 108 -13.86 -10.26 -6.04
N PRO A 109 -14.76 -9.56 -5.32
CA PRO A 109 -15.67 -8.59 -5.93
C PRO A 109 -14.96 -7.40 -6.61
N LEU A 110 -13.81 -6.97 -6.08
CA LEU A 110 -13.07 -5.82 -6.60
C LEU A 110 -12.10 -6.17 -7.74
N MET A 111 -11.56 -7.40 -7.77
CA MET A 111 -10.62 -7.87 -8.80
C MET A 111 -11.33 -8.51 -10.01
N LEU A 112 -12.41 -9.26 -9.78
CA LEU A 112 -13.03 -10.06 -10.83
C LEU A 112 -13.68 -9.17 -11.90
N LYS A 113 -13.26 -9.40 -13.14
CA LYS A 113 -13.85 -8.78 -14.33
C LYS A 113 -15.21 -9.45 -14.62
N ASN A 114 -16.29 -8.81 -14.21
CA ASN A 114 -17.64 -9.18 -14.65
C ASN A 114 -18.03 -8.37 -15.91
N ILE A 115 -18.96 -8.89 -16.71
CA ILE A 115 -19.67 -8.14 -17.78
C ILE A 115 -20.24 -6.84 -17.20
N ALA A 116 -20.78 -6.86 -15.98
CA ALA A 116 -21.24 -5.66 -15.27
C ALA A 116 -20.13 -4.60 -15.04
N ASN A 117 -18.86 -5.02 -14.95
CA ASN A 117 -17.70 -4.17 -14.71
C ASN A 117 -16.97 -3.77 -16.01
N SER A 118 -17.26 -4.50 -17.10
CA SER A 118 -16.70 -4.32 -18.45
C SER A 118 -17.66 -3.61 -19.40
N TYR A 119 -18.92 -3.38 -18.99
CA TYR A 119 -19.93 -2.80 -19.86
C TYR A 119 -19.65 -1.31 -20.08
N ASP A 120 -19.10 -1.03 -21.26
CA ASP A 120 -18.94 0.29 -21.88
C ASP A 120 -20.26 0.79 -22.48
N GLY A 121 -21.37 0.58 -21.75
CA GLY A 121 -22.67 1.07 -22.19
C GLY A 121 -22.66 2.58 -22.15
N GLU A 122 -22.51 3.20 -23.33
CA GLU A 122 -22.42 4.63 -23.64
C GLU A 122 -22.00 5.48 -22.43
N GLU A 123 -20.77 6.01 -22.48
CA GLU A 123 -20.01 6.76 -21.46
C GLU A 123 -20.79 7.76 -20.58
N ASN A 124 -22.04 8.05 -20.92
CA ASN A 124 -22.94 8.94 -20.25
C ASN A 124 -24.38 8.42 -20.36
N LYS A 125 -24.89 7.67 -19.37
CA LYS A 125 -26.34 7.39 -19.27
C LYS A 125 -27.06 8.74 -19.30
N ILE A 126 -27.69 9.07 -20.43
CA ILE A 126 -28.37 10.35 -20.65
C ILE A 126 -29.56 10.36 -19.68
N VAL A 127 -29.46 11.18 -18.64
CA VAL A 127 -30.49 11.27 -17.60
C VAL A 127 -31.70 12.04 -18.12
N SER A 128 -31.45 13.00 -19.00
CA SER A 128 -32.48 13.78 -19.68
C SER A 128 -31.92 14.38 -20.96
N GLU A 129 -32.77 14.45 -21.97
CA GLU A 129 -32.50 15.07 -23.25
C GLU A 129 -33.59 16.10 -23.53
N ILE A 130 -33.19 17.33 -23.86
CA ILE A 130 -34.12 18.39 -24.28
C ILE A 130 -33.63 18.90 -25.63
N THR A 131 -34.56 19.01 -26.58
CA THR A 131 -34.29 19.55 -27.92
C THR A 131 -34.98 20.91 -28.03
N THR A 132 -34.21 21.98 -28.12
CA THR A 132 -34.69 23.34 -28.37
C THR A 132 -33.88 23.92 -29.52
N ASN A 133 -34.54 24.47 -30.54
CA ASN A 133 -33.89 25.14 -31.69
C ASN A 133 -32.72 24.33 -32.29
N ASN A 134 -32.95 23.05 -32.59
CA ASN A 134 -31.96 22.13 -33.18
C ASN A 134 -30.70 21.87 -32.32
N VAL A 135 -30.66 22.31 -31.06
CA VAL A 135 -29.60 22.00 -30.10
C VAL A 135 -30.07 20.88 -29.17
N ARG A 136 -29.28 19.80 -29.12
CA ARG A 136 -29.52 18.62 -28.27
C ARG A 136 -28.75 18.77 -26.97
N ILE A 137 -29.43 19.09 -25.87
CA ILE A 137 -28.81 19.22 -24.55
C ILE A 137 -28.95 17.89 -23.82
N ARG A 138 -27.81 17.27 -23.47
CA ARG A 138 -27.75 15.98 -22.76
C ARG A 138 -27.20 16.18 -21.35
N LYS A 139 -27.95 15.74 -20.33
CA LYS A 139 -27.44 15.64 -18.96
C LYS A 139 -26.83 14.25 -18.75
N VAL A 140 -25.55 14.22 -18.38
CA VAL A 140 -24.78 12.98 -18.30
C VAL A 140 -24.40 12.63 -16.87
N LYS A 141 -24.64 11.38 -16.43
CA LYS A 141 -24.20 10.92 -15.10
C LYS A 141 -22.72 10.52 -15.15
N LYS A 142 -21.86 11.36 -14.55
CA LYS A 142 -20.44 11.05 -14.37
C LYS A 142 -20.27 9.79 -13.53
N PHE A 143 -19.35 8.93 -13.94
CA PHE A 143 -18.93 7.77 -13.15
C PHE A 143 -18.22 8.23 -11.88
N ASN A 144 -18.63 7.70 -10.73
CA ASN A 144 -17.92 7.86 -9.47
C ASN A 144 -17.37 6.50 -9.06
N ILE A 145 -16.04 6.40 -8.98
CA ILE A 145 -15.36 5.16 -8.59
C ILE A 145 -15.70 4.76 -7.15
N THR A 146 -15.93 5.73 -6.28
CA THR A 146 -16.24 5.49 -4.87
C THR A 146 -17.60 4.78 -4.72
N ASP A 147 -18.61 5.25 -5.46
CA ASP A 147 -19.95 4.64 -5.43
C ASP A 147 -19.92 3.21 -6.01
N TYR A 148 -19.04 2.97 -6.98
CA TYR A 148 -18.82 1.64 -7.54
C TYR A 148 -18.20 0.70 -6.50
N ILE A 149 -17.12 1.13 -5.82
CA ILE A 149 -16.49 0.35 -4.75
C ILE A 149 -17.51 0.03 -3.66
N ASP A 150 -18.30 1.01 -3.21
CA ASP A 150 -19.34 0.77 -2.21
C ASP A 150 -20.37 -0.26 -2.66
N SER A 151 -20.74 -0.27 -3.94
CA SER A 151 -21.70 -1.24 -4.48
C SER A 151 -21.15 -2.66 -4.60
N CYS A 152 -19.82 -2.81 -4.74
CA CYS A 152 -19.15 -4.11 -4.81
C CYS A 152 -19.00 -4.75 -3.43
N LEU A 153 -18.95 -3.95 -2.36
CA LEU A 153 -18.83 -4.43 -0.99
C LEU A 153 -20.23 -4.78 -0.48
N ILE A 154 -20.48 -6.07 -0.17
CA ILE A 154 -21.80 -6.58 0.27
C ILE A 154 -22.35 -5.75 1.45
N PRO A 155 -23.68 -5.53 1.54
CA PRO A 155 -24.34 -4.69 2.56
C PRO A 155 -24.02 -5.02 4.03
N GLN A 156 -23.44 -6.18 4.33
CA GLN A 156 -23.09 -6.57 5.70
C GLN A 156 -21.79 -5.90 6.20
N ASN A 157 -21.03 -5.24 5.32
CA ASN A 157 -19.81 -4.52 5.69
C ASN A 157 -20.12 -3.05 6.06
N SER A 158 -19.76 -2.62 7.27
CA SER A 158 -19.82 -1.20 7.65
C SER A 158 -18.62 -0.44 7.06
N VAL A 159 -18.78 0.10 5.83
CA VAL A 159 -17.73 0.86 5.14
C VAL A 159 -17.74 2.32 5.61
N LYS A 160 -16.58 2.85 5.97
CA LYS A 160 -16.38 4.28 6.24
C LYS A 160 -15.24 4.80 5.37
N LYS A 161 -15.41 6.01 4.85
CA LYS A 161 -14.45 6.67 3.97
C LYS A 161 -13.71 7.73 4.77
N GLU A 162 -12.39 7.79 4.63
CA GLU A 162 -11.53 8.73 5.33
C GLU A 162 -10.55 9.37 4.34
N THR A 163 -10.19 10.63 4.57
CA THR A 163 -9.27 11.41 3.73
C THR A 163 -7.95 11.75 4.42
N GLU A 164 -7.83 11.45 5.72
CA GLU A 164 -6.68 11.78 6.55
C GLU A 164 -6.09 10.51 7.20
N PHE A 165 -4.76 10.43 7.25
CA PHE A 165 -4.07 9.30 7.88
C PHE A 165 -4.25 9.28 9.41
N SER A 166 -4.38 10.45 10.04
CA SER A 166 -4.68 10.62 11.47
C SER A 166 -5.90 9.81 11.90
N ASN A 167 -7.02 9.94 11.16
CA ASN A 167 -8.29 9.28 11.45
C ASN A 167 -8.21 7.77 11.22
N ILE A 168 -7.51 7.35 10.16
CA ILE A 168 -7.30 5.92 9.86
C ILE A 168 -6.47 5.25 10.97
N ILE A 169 -5.38 5.87 11.39
CA ILE A 169 -4.44 5.29 12.35
C ILE A 169 -5.02 5.32 13.78
N SER A 170 -5.64 6.44 14.19
CA SER A 170 -6.23 6.56 15.53
C SER A 170 -7.33 5.53 15.78
N ARG A 171 -8.10 5.19 14.75
CA ARG A 171 -9.14 4.15 14.83
C ARG A 171 -8.57 2.73 14.97
N ASN A 172 -7.38 2.48 14.44
CA ASN A 172 -6.67 1.22 14.60
C ASN A 172 -5.86 1.14 15.91
N LYS A 173 -5.84 2.20 16.71
CA LYS A 173 -5.22 2.20 18.03
C LYS A 173 -6.17 1.52 19.01
N PHE A 174 -5.99 0.21 19.18
CA PHE A 174 -6.75 -0.59 20.14
C PHE A 174 -6.61 0.00 21.55
N ARG A 175 -7.74 0.09 22.24
CA ARG A 175 -7.85 0.44 23.66
C ARG A 175 -7.44 -0.75 24.52
#